data_AF-H1Z389-F1
#
_entry.id   AF-H1Z389-F1
#
_cell.length_a   1.000
_cell.length_b   1.000
_cell.length_c   1.000
_cell.angle_alpha   90.00
_cell.angle_beta   90.00
_cell.angle_gamma   90.00
#
_symmetry.space_group_name_H-M   'P 1'
#
loop_
_entity.id
_entity.type
_entity.pdbx_description
1 polymer ?
#
loop_
_entity_poly.entity_id
_entity_poly.type
_entity_poly.pdbx_seq_one_letter_code
_entity_poly.pdbx_strand_id
1 'polypeptide(L)'
;MKTGIHSKMAEEMKIIPFPEENEDRFIARVIYSALSEWIKASTFDRKIDDQEGVTEDGCTKHHITRKCGDILKGFLEIYPQIEDYFYPEDEKDPKPIQEIQKRLFSAGVLVSGINNTVQLSQKKYGFVTDNLYFERGNFPETGNQISGLGSYINRVPENSSTQQLEELFFIPDENAESTFYNFNKRMKGKYTPLSEIPENWRFFDFNSKKSFYKSWIPYFDETNKITAYKNSNNILDYGIIKNNNGTLSSITFPNHIVDTKEVRRFLYGIRSAEGNPCKAKLTLMGKSVNIEFYTSLPQREQTLLNMIAWPVRSMYDRTQYTAPIVFLPIIKKMFKNLNVDIG
;
A
#
# COMPACT_ATOMS: atom_id res chain seq x y z
N MET A 1 -6.54 -15.25 -31.04
CA MET A 1 -7.15 -15.13 -29.69
C MET A 1 -8.59 -14.72 -29.87
N LYS A 2 -9.55 -15.41 -29.23
CA LYS A 2 -10.93 -14.90 -29.14
C LYS A 2 -10.87 -13.58 -28.37
N THR A 3 -11.23 -12.47 -29.01
CA THR A 3 -11.21 -11.13 -28.41
C THR A 3 -12.29 -11.02 -27.34
N GLY A 4 -11.93 -11.34 -26.09
CA GLY A 4 -12.79 -11.12 -24.94
C GLY A 4 -12.89 -9.63 -24.62
N ILE A 5 -13.92 -9.23 -23.87
CA ILE A 5 -14.11 -7.84 -23.42
C ILE A 5 -12.88 -7.30 -22.67
N HIS A 6 -12.16 -8.17 -21.93
CA HIS A 6 -10.92 -7.81 -21.24
C HIS A 6 -9.83 -7.32 -22.19
N SER A 7 -9.75 -7.83 -23.43
CA SER A 7 -8.71 -7.44 -24.38
C SER A 7 -8.90 -5.99 -24.83
N LYS A 8 -10.15 -5.57 -25.07
CA LYS A 8 -10.50 -4.19 -25.41
C LYS A 8 -10.24 -3.25 -24.23
N MET A 9 -10.61 -3.67 -23.02
CA MET A 9 -10.31 -2.92 -21.79
C MET A 9 -8.79 -2.73 -21.60
N ALA A 10 -8.01 -3.79 -21.82
CA ALA A 10 -6.56 -3.76 -21.70
C ALA A 10 -5.93 -2.82 -22.73
N GLU A 11 -6.43 -2.81 -23.97
CA GLU A 11 -5.99 -1.89 -25.02
C GLU A 11 -6.27 -0.42 -24.65
N GLU A 12 -7.49 -0.10 -24.23
CA GLU A 12 -7.89 1.26 -23.84
C GLU A 12 -7.09 1.78 -22.64
N MET A 13 -6.81 0.92 -21.65
CA MET A 13 -6.00 1.24 -20.48
C MET A 13 -4.48 1.10 -20.71
N LYS A 14 -4.06 0.68 -21.92
CA LYS A 14 -2.66 0.40 -22.28
C LYS A 14 -1.96 -0.60 -21.35
N ILE A 15 -2.71 -1.58 -20.87
CA ILE A 15 -2.23 -2.69 -20.04
C ILE A 15 -1.78 -3.83 -20.95
N ILE A 16 -0.47 -4.04 -21.06
CA ILE A 16 0.12 -5.03 -22.00
C ILE A 16 0.41 -6.34 -21.27
N PRO A 17 0.06 -7.54 -21.82
CA PRO A 17 0.43 -8.85 -21.28
C PRO A 17 1.94 -8.99 -21.09
N PHE A 18 2.37 -9.62 -19.99
CA PHE A 18 3.80 -9.92 -19.81
C PHE A 18 4.17 -11.25 -20.48
N PRO A 19 5.43 -11.44 -20.95
CA PRO A 19 5.82 -12.56 -21.80
C PRO A 19 5.52 -13.97 -21.24
N GLU A 20 5.52 -14.14 -19.92
CA GLU A 20 5.27 -15.42 -19.24
C GLU A 20 4.06 -15.35 -18.29
N GLU A 21 3.20 -14.35 -18.49
CA GLU A 21 2.01 -14.21 -17.68
C GLU A 21 0.92 -15.17 -18.13
N ASN A 22 0.42 -15.95 -17.18
CA ASN A 22 -0.77 -16.77 -17.36
C ASN A 22 -1.99 -15.89 -17.72
N GLU A 23 -2.81 -16.35 -18.67
CA GLU A 23 -3.96 -15.59 -19.18
C GLU A 23 -4.94 -15.16 -18.09
N ASP A 24 -5.21 -16.02 -17.10
CA ASP A 24 -6.11 -15.71 -15.99
C ASP A 24 -5.54 -14.61 -15.10
N ARG A 25 -4.23 -14.61 -14.86
CA ARG A 25 -3.55 -13.51 -14.16
C ARG A 25 -3.64 -12.20 -14.94
N PHE A 26 -3.50 -12.27 -16.27
CA PHE A 26 -3.65 -11.09 -17.13
C PHE A 26 -5.07 -10.52 -17.04
N ILE A 27 -6.09 -11.38 -17.17
CA ILE A 27 -7.50 -10.99 -17.05
C ILE A 27 -7.79 -10.38 -15.67
N ALA A 28 -7.32 -11.03 -14.60
CA ALA A 28 -7.51 -10.58 -13.22
C ALA A 28 -6.91 -9.18 -12.99
N ARG A 29 -5.69 -8.92 -13.47
CA ARG A 29 -5.07 -7.59 -13.29
C ARG A 29 -5.74 -6.50 -14.12
N VAL A 30 -6.24 -6.82 -15.31
CA VAL A 30 -7.01 -5.89 -16.14
C VAL A 30 -8.30 -5.50 -15.42
N ILE A 31 -9.04 -6.48 -14.87
CA ILE A 31 -10.26 -6.20 -14.09
C ILE A 31 -9.94 -5.44 -12.80
N TYR A 32 -8.85 -5.80 -12.10
CA TYR A 32 -8.40 -5.11 -10.89
C TYR A 32 -8.15 -3.61 -11.14
N SER A 33 -7.46 -3.27 -12.23
CA SER A 33 -7.24 -1.89 -12.65
C SER A 33 -8.52 -1.20 -13.11
N ALA A 34 -9.36 -1.89 -13.88
CA ALA A 34 -10.63 -1.32 -14.35
C ALA A 34 -11.59 -0.99 -13.19
N LEU A 35 -11.58 -1.80 -12.11
CA LEU A 35 -12.36 -1.51 -10.91
C LEU A 35 -11.98 -0.17 -10.27
N SER A 36 -10.69 0.21 -10.25
CA SER A 36 -10.34 1.57 -9.80
C SER A 36 -10.92 2.66 -10.69
N GLU A 37 -10.93 2.47 -12.01
CA GLU A 37 -11.52 3.43 -12.95
C GLU A 37 -13.05 3.53 -12.77
N TRP A 38 -13.75 2.41 -12.61
CA TRP A 38 -15.20 2.44 -12.33
C TRP A 38 -15.54 3.05 -10.98
N ILE A 39 -14.72 2.80 -9.95
CA ILE A 39 -14.89 3.46 -8.64
C ILE A 39 -14.74 4.98 -8.80
N LYS A 40 -13.71 5.44 -9.52
CA LYS A 40 -13.50 6.87 -9.81
C LYS A 40 -14.65 7.47 -10.63
N ALA A 41 -15.08 6.79 -11.69
CA ALA A 41 -16.22 7.24 -12.50
C ALA A 41 -17.50 7.36 -11.66
N SER A 42 -17.73 6.42 -10.74
CA SER A 42 -18.93 6.38 -9.91
C SER A 42 -18.99 7.50 -8.87
N THR A 43 -17.92 8.27 -8.65
CA THR A 43 -18.01 9.49 -7.83
C THR A 43 -18.80 10.60 -8.50
N PHE A 44 -19.05 10.50 -9.81
CA PHE A 44 -19.80 11.48 -10.62
C PHE A 44 -21.21 11.00 -10.99
N ASP A 45 -21.66 9.86 -10.46
CA ASP A 45 -23.04 9.44 -10.63
C ASP A 45 -23.97 10.49 -10.00
N ARG A 46 -24.95 10.96 -10.77
CA ARG A 46 -26.00 11.88 -10.30
C ARG A 46 -27.24 11.10 -9.90
N LYS A 47 -28.00 11.61 -8.93
CA LYS A 47 -29.33 11.05 -8.65
C LYS A 47 -30.31 11.64 -9.67
N ILE A 48 -31.24 10.83 -10.14
CA ILE A 48 -32.24 11.24 -11.15
C ILE A 48 -33.17 12.35 -10.59
N ASP A 49 -33.32 12.44 -9.27
CA ASP A 49 -34.15 13.43 -8.57
C ASP A 49 -33.41 14.72 -8.18
N ASP A 50 -32.17 14.93 -8.64
CA ASP A 50 -31.44 16.17 -8.40
C ASP A 50 -32.15 17.30 -9.18
N GLN A 51 -33.06 18.00 -8.50
CA GLN A 51 -33.71 19.21 -9.01
C GLN A 51 -32.65 20.20 -9.49
N GLU A 52 -32.88 20.83 -10.64
CA GLU A 52 -32.02 21.88 -11.19
C GLU A 52 -31.66 22.90 -10.09
N GLY A 53 -30.42 22.84 -9.59
CA GLY A 53 -29.89 23.83 -8.64
C GLY A 53 -29.39 23.31 -7.29
N VAL A 54 -29.57 22.02 -6.93
CA VAL A 54 -28.95 21.44 -5.72
C VAL A 54 -27.97 20.34 -6.10
N THR A 55 -26.71 20.71 -6.31
CA THR A 55 -25.60 19.76 -6.49
C THR A 55 -25.18 19.22 -5.13
N GLU A 56 -25.80 18.13 -4.66
CA GLU A 56 -25.13 17.28 -3.68
C GLU A 56 -23.95 16.60 -4.39
N ASP A 57 -22.78 17.25 -4.38
CA ASP A 57 -21.59 16.73 -5.04
C ASP A 57 -21.11 15.43 -4.36
N GLY A 58 -21.20 14.33 -5.11
CA GLY A 58 -20.56 13.04 -4.82
C GLY A 58 -21.51 11.92 -4.39
N CYS A 59 -21.05 10.68 -4.61
CA CYS A 59 -21.79 9.47 -4.25
C CYS A 59 -21.34 8.88 -2.91
N THR A 60 -22.25 8.22 -2.18
CA THR A 60 -21.87 7.54 -0.93
C THR A 60 -20.98 6.34 -1.20
N LYS A 61 -20.11 5.99 -0.23
CA LYS A 61 -19.29 4.76 -0.28
C LYS A 61 -20.14 3.51 -0.54
N HIS A 62 -21.34 3.46 0.03
CA HIS A 62 -22.25 2.32 -0.13
C HIS A 62 -22.76 2.20 -1.58
N HIS A 63 -23.14 3.31 -2.21
CA HIS A 63 -23.56 3.33 -3.63
C HIS A 63 -22.45 2.80 -4.54
N ILE A 64 -21.24 3.34 -4.41
CA ILE A 64 -20.06 2.90 -5.18
C ILE A 64 -19.78 1.41 -4.95
N THR A 65 -19.83 0.98 -3.68
CA THR A 65 -19.60 -0.43 -3.31
C THR A 65 -20.57 -1.37 -4.00
N ARG A 66 -21.87 -1.04 -3.98
CA ARG A 66 -22.92 -1.85 -4.61
C ARG A 66 -22.72 -1.92 -6.13
N LYS A 67 -22.63 -0.76 -6.79
CA LYS A 67 -22.50 -0.67 -8.26
C LYS A 67 -21.26 -1.41 -8.78
N CYS A 68 -20.09 -1.13 -8.21
CA CYS A 68 -18.87 -1.81 -8.64
C CYS A 68 -18.84 -3.28 -8.23
N GLY A 69 -19.59 -3.67 -7.19
CA GLY A 69 -19.80 -5.07 -6.82
C GLY A 69 -20.59 -5.84 -7.87
N ASP A 70 -21.68 -5.25 -8.37
CA ASP A 70 -22.48 -5.82 -9.46
C ASP A 70 -21.65 -5.95 -10.75
N ILE A 71 -20.80 -4.95 -11.05
CA ILE A 71 -19.87 -5.01 -12.20
C ILE A 71 -18.88 -6.16 -12.03
N LEU A 72 -18.20 -6.27 -10.88
CA LEU A 72 -17.27 -7.37 -10.62
C LEU A 72 -17.97 -8.72 -10.75
N LYS A 73 -19.17 -8.88 -10.19
CA LYS A 73 -19.96 -10.10 -10.32
C LYS A 73 -20.20 -10.48 -11.78
N GLY A 74 -20.60 -9.53 -12.64
CA GLY A 74 -20.78 -9.78 -14.07
C GLY A 74 -19.49 -10.23 -14.77
N PHE A 75 -18.33 -9.70 -14.38
CA PHE A 75 -17.04 -10.19 -14.91
C PHE A 75 -16.68 -11.59 -14.42
N LEU A 76 -16.99 -11.93 -13.18
CA LEU A 76 -16.75 -13.28 -12.64
C LEU A 76 -17.69 -14.32 -13.26
N GLU A 77 -18.90 -13.94 -13.68
CA GLU A 77 -19.77 -14.82 -14.47
C GLU A 77 -19.18 -15.13 -15.86
N ILE A 78 -18.45 -14.19 -16.46
CA ILE A 78 -17.76 -14.37 -17.75
C ILE A 78 -16.41 -15.09 -17.59
N TYR A 79 -15.70 -14.80 -16.51
CA TYR A 79 -14.36 -15.32 -16.21
C TYR A 79 -14.34 -15.97 -14.81
N PRO A 80 -14.99 -17.12 -14.61
CA PRO A 80 -15.07 -17.74 -13.28
C PRO A 80 -13.70 -18.16 -12.74
N GLN A 81 -12.72 -18.43 -13.60
CA GLN A 81 -11.40 -18.91 -13.19
C GLN A 81 -10.53 -17.86 -12.47
N ILE A 82 -10.96 -16.59 -12.44
CA ILE A 82 -10.28 -15.52 -11.69
C ILE A 82 -10.98 -15.20 -10.36
N GLU A 83 -12.01 -15.96 -9.97
CA GLU A 83 -12.76 -15.71 -8.73
C GLU A 83 -11.85 -15.72 -7.49
N ASP A 84 -10.97 -16.71 -7.37
CA ASP A 84 -10.00 -16.83 -6.27
C ASP A 84 -9.06 -15.62 -6.14
N TYR A 85 -8.83 -14.87 -7.22
CA TYR A 85 -8.02 -13.66 -7.15
C TYR A 85 -8.73 -12.54 -6.35
N PHE A 86 -10.07 -12.47 -6.44
CA PHE A 86 -10.88 -11.46 -5.75
C PHE A 86 -11.48 -11.99 -4.44
N TYR A 87 -11.78 -13.29 -4.36
CA TYR A 87 -12.42 -13.96 -3.24
C TYR A 87 -11.57 -15.16 -2.76
N PRO A 88 -10.31 -14.94 -2.34
CA PRO A 88 -9.44 -16.04 -1.94
C PRO A 88 -9.93 -16.71 -0.64
N GLU A 89 -9.79 -18.03 -0.55
CA GLU A 89 -10.28 -18.83 0.60
C GLU A 89 -9.61 -18.45 1.93
N ASP A 90 -8.38 -17.94 1.90
CA ASP A 90 -7.60 -17.58 3.10
C ASP A 90 -7.94 -16.20 3.66
N GLU A 91 -8.72 -15.38 2.94
CA GLU A 91 -9.18 -14.08 3.42
C GLU A 91 -10.56 -14.21 4.08
N LYS A 92 -10.68 -13.72 5.31
CA LYS A 92 -11.93 -13.77 6.06
C LYS A 92 -12.85 -12.63 5.61
N ASP A 93 -14.01 -12.97 5.04
CA ASP A 93 -15.02 -12.00 4.57
C ASP A 93 -14.42 -10.99 3.54
N PRO A 94 -13.95 -11.48 2.38
CA PRO A 94 -13.34 -10.65 1.35
C PRO A 94 -14.32 -9.61 0.82
N LYS A 95 -13.90 -8.33 0.82
CA LYS A 95 -14.67 -7.18 0.31
C LYS A 95 -13.88 -6.42 -0.76
N PRO A 96 -13.78 -6.96 -1.99
CA PRO A 96 -12.91 -6.42 -3.05
C PRO A 96 -13.07 -4.92 -3.29
N ILE A 97 -14.31 -4.47 -3.46
CA ILE A 97 -14.62 -3.09 -3.81
C ILE A 97 -14.28 -2.13 -2.66
N GLN A 98 -14.46 -2.56 -1.42
CA GLN A 98 -14.10 -1.75 -0.24
C GLN A 98 -12.58 -1.69 -0.07
N GLU A 99 -11.87 -2.78 -0.33
CA GLU A 99 -10.41 -2.80 -0.27
C GLU A 99 -9.77 -1.92 -1.37
N ILE A 100 -10.29 -1.92 -2.60
CA ILE A 100 -9.83 -1.00 -3.66
C ILE A 100 -10.14 0.45 -3.27
N GLN A 101 -11.36 0.76 -2.82
CA GLN A 101 -11.69 2.10 -2.33
C GLN A 101 -10.72 2.56 -1.24
N LYS A 102 -10.44 1.70 -0.25
CA LYS A 102 -9.49 2.00 0.83
C LYS A 102 -8.08 2.28 0.31
N ARG A 103 -7.61 1.56 -0.71
CA ARG A 103 -6.31 1.82 -1.36
C ARG A 103 -6.30 3.18 -2.07
N LEU A 104 -7.39 3.52 -2.77
CA LEU A 104 -7.54 4.81 -3.43
C LEU A 104 -7.63 5.98 -2.42
N PHE A 105 -8.33 5.81 -1.30
CA PHE A 105 -8.33 6.76 -0.19
C PHE A 105 -6.93 6.92 0.42
N SER A 106 -6.22 5.81 0.63
CA SER A 106 -4.85 5.84 1.19
C SER A 106 -3.87 6.56 0.25
N ALA A 107 -4.05 6.43 -1.07
CA ALA A 107 -3.28 7.14 -2.08
C ALA A 107 -3.68 8.63 -2.22
N GLY A 108 -4.75 9.04 -1.56
CA GLY A 108 -5.33 10.37 -1.70
C GLY A 108 -5.96 10.60 -3.07
N VAL A 109 -6.29 9.55 -3.82
CA VAL A 109 -7.05 9.64 -5.08
C VAL A 109 -8.51 9.97 -4.78
N LEU A 110 -9.08 9.30 -3.78
CA LEU A 110 -10.42 9.58 -3.24
C LEU A 110 -10.30 10.37 -1.93
N VAL A 111 -11.23 11.29 -1.70
CA VAL A 111 -11.40 12.02 -0.44
C VAL A 111 -12.87 12.03 -0.02
N SER A 112 -13.12 12.17 1.28
CA SER A 112 -14.49 12.30 1.79
C SER A 112 -15.01 13.70 1.50
N GLY A 113 -16.20 13.79 0.93
CA GLY A 113 -16.96 15.02 0.78
C GLY A 113 -17.92 15.25 1.95
N ILE A 114 -18.83 16.21 1.76
CA ILE A 114 -19.92 16.52 2.71
C ILE A 114 -20.85 15.31 2.80
N ASN A 115 -21.52 15.10 3.94
CA ASN A 115 -22.51 14.02 4.12
C ASN A 115 -22.00 12.60 3.80
N ASN A 116 -20.71 12.33 4.04
CA ASN A 116 -20.07 11.03 3.72
C ASN A 116 -20.08 10.65 2.22
N THR A 117 -20.16 11.64 1.32
CA THR A 117 -19.92 11.40 -0.10
C THR A 117 -18.44 11.14 -0.37
N VAL A 118 -18.18 10.57 -1.55
CA VAL A 118 -16.84 10.29 -2.06
C VAL A 118 -16.64 11.13 -3.31
N GLN A 119 -15.51 11.83 -3.34
CA GLN A 119 -15.11 12.67 -4.46
C GLN A 119 -13.65 12.42 -4.82
N LEU A 120 -13.24 12.82 -6.02
CA LEU A 120 -11.83 12.86 -6.40
C LEU A 120 -11.12 14.00 -5.67
N SER A 121 -9.85 13.79 -5.37
CA SER A 121 -8.98 14.87 -4.88
C SER A 121 -8.61 15.86 -5.99
N GLN A 122 -7.97 16.97 -5.59
CA GLN A 122 -7.40 17.91 -6.55
C GLN A 122 -6.31 17.24 -7.40
N LYS A 123 -6.29 17.58 -8.71
CA LYS A 123 -5.29 17.07 -9.65
C LYS A 123 -3.87 17.38 -9.17
N LYS A 124 -3.04 16.34 -9.08
CA LYS A 124 -1.60 16.46 -8.75
C LYS A 124 -0.80 15.46 -9.59
N TYR A 125 0.43 15.85 -9.94
CA TYR A 125 1.28 15.07 -10.83
C TYR A 125 2.56 14.60 -10.13
N GLY A 126 2.77 13.28 -10.13
CA GLY A 126 3.98 12.65 -9.60
C GLY A 126 4.94 12.27 -10.72
N PHE A 127 6.19 12.70 -10.66
CA PHE A 127 7.21 12.33 -11.65
C PHE A 127 7.55 10.84 -11.55
N VAL A 128 7.49 10.11 -12.68
CA VAL A 128 7.96 8.71 -12.80
C VAL A 128 9.21 8.67 -13.67
N THR A 129 9.09 9.19 -14.89
CA THR A 129 10.18 9.37 -15.88
C THR A 129 9.85 10.56 -16.80
N ASP A 130 10.76 10.94 -17.70
CA ASP A 130 10.57 12.07 -18.62
C ASP A 130 9.29 12.02 -19.47
N ASN A 131 8.75 10.82 -19.73
CA ASN A 131 7.54 10.62 -20.54
C ASN A 131 6.44 9.88 -19.77
N LEU A 132 6.49 9.88 -18.44
CA LEU A 132 5.49 9.20 -17.63
C LEU A 132 5.32 9.91 -16.28
N TYR A 133 4.07 10.28 -15.98
CA TYR A 133 3.70 10.96 -14.76
C TYR A 133 2.48 10.28 -14.16
N PHE A 134 2.50 10.06 -12.85
CA PHE A 134 1.33 9.62 -12.10
C PHE A 134 0.35 10.79 -11.96
N GLU A 135 -0.92 10.56 -12.27
CA GLU A 135 -1.98 11.54 -12.14
C GLU A 135 -2.90 11.16 -10.97
N ARG A 136 -2.92 11.99 -9.93
CA ARG A 136 -3.82 11.83 -8.77
C ARG A 136 -5.04 12.74 -8.93
N GLY A 137 -6.21 12.26 -8.54
CA GLY A 137 -7.44 13.06 -8.53
C GLY A 137 -8.04 13.27 -9.92
N ASN A 138 -7.78 12.34 -10.85
CA ASN A 138 -8.23 12.43 -12.21
C ASN A 138 -9.55 11.71 -12.45
N PHE A 139 -10.36 12.27 -13.34
CA PHE A 139 -11.45 11.53 -13.95
C PHE A 139 -10.85 10.50 -14.91
N PRO A 140 -11.46 9.30 -15.07
CA PRO A 140 -11.04 8.36 -16.10
C PRO A 140 -11.13 9.01 -17.49
N GLU A 141 -9.99 9.41 -18.05
CA GLU A 141 -9.87 10.02 -19.39
C GLU A 141 -9.36 8.97 -20.39
N THR A 142 -9.86 9.03 -21.63
CA THR A 142 -9.42 8.12 -22.69
C THR A 142 -7.96 8.35 -23.05
N GLY A 143 -7.18 7.26 -23.10
CA GLY A 143 -5.77 7.31 -23.50
C GLY A 143 -4.77 7.38 -22.34
N ASN A 144 -5.22 7.43 -21.09
CA ASN A 144 -4.35 7.25 -19.92
C ASN A 144 -3.77 5.83 -19.88
N GLN A 145 -2.52 5.71 -19.46
CA GLN A 145 -1.92 4.42 -19.16
C GLN A 145 -2.26 4.03 -17.72
N ILE A 146 -2.67 2.80 -17.48
CA ILE A 146 -3.00 2.31 -16.13
C ILE A 146 -1.95 1.28 -15.67
N SER A 147 -1.52 1.38 -14.41
CA SER A 147 -0.69 0.37 -13.75
C SER A 147 -1.16 0.21 -12.31
N GLY A 148 -1.28 -1.03 -11.81
CA GLY A 148 -1.91 -1.26 -10.50
C GLY A 148 -3.28 -0.58 -10.41
N LEU A 149 -3.45 0.33 -9.46
CA LEU A 149 -4.63 1.20 -9.33
C LEU A 149 -4.37 2.66 -9.74
N GLY A 150 -3.19 2.97 -10.28
CA GLY A 150 -2.78 4.31 -10.66
C GLY A 150 -3.02 4.63 -12.13
N SER A 151 -3.31 5.90 -12.41
CA SER A 151 -3.39 6.44 -13.77
C SER A 151 -2.15 7.25 -14.11
N TYR A 152 -1.73 7.16 -15.36
CA TYR A 152 -0.50 7.76 -15.85
C TYR A 152 -0.70 8.47 -17.18
N ILE A 153 -0.05 9.62 -17.30
CA ILE A 153 -0.06 10.47 -18.49
C ILE A 153 1.37 10.68 -18.99
N ASN A 154 1.52 10.91 -20.30
CA ASN A 154 2.83 11.09 -20.90
C ASN A 154 3.33 12.53 -20.84
N ARG A 155 2.42 13.48 -20.59
CA ARG A 155 2.71 14.92 -20.52
C ARG A 155 1.81 15.55 -19.48
N VAL A 156 2.40 16.44 -18.69
CA VAL A 156 1.68 17.25 -17.70
C VAL A 156 1.16 18.52 -18.38
N PRO A 157 -0.06 19.00 -18.08
CA PRO A 157 -0.57 20.25 -18.64
C PRO A 157 0.33 21.44 -18.32
N GLU A 158 0.38 22.41 -19.23
CA GLU A 158 1.12 23.66 -19.03
C GLU A 158 0.69 24.33 -17.71
N ASN A 159 1.65 24.91 -17.00
CA ASN A 159 1.47 25.57 -15.69
C ASN A 159 1.11 24.65 -14.50
N SER A 160 1.08 23.32 -14.68
CA SER A 160 0.94 22.39 -13.56
C SER A 160 2.29 22.10 -12.90
N SER A 161 2.31 21.99 -11.56
CA SER A 161 3.51 21.58 -10.83
C SER A 161 3.65 20.05 -10.79
N THR A 162 4.89 19.59 -10.83
CA THR A 162 5.24 18.18 -10.64
C THR A 162 6.02 18.03 -9.35
N GLN A 163 5.86 16.88 -8.70
CA GLN A 163 6.56 16.53 -7.47
C GLN A 163 7.05 15.09 -7.55
N GLN A 164 8.04 14.72 -6.73
CA GLN A 164 8.50 13.34 -6.67
C GLN A 164 7.40 12.45 -6.07
N LEU A 165 7.34 11.17 -6.43
CA LEU A 165 6.33 10.26 -5.89
C LEU A 165 6.45 10.12 -4.37
N GLU A 166 7.66 10.10 -3.83
CA GLU A 166 7.85 10.01 -2.39
C GLU A 166 7.21 11.19 -1.66
N GLU A 167 7.34 12.40 -2.21
CA GLU A 167 6.68 13.59 -1.67
C GLU A 167 5.15 13.47 -1.78
N LEU A 168 4.67 13.05 -2.96
CA LEU A 168 3.23 12.92 -3.24
C LEU A 168 2.53 11.92 -2.29
N PHE A 169 3.23 10.85 -1.93
CA PHE A 169 2.78 9.77 -1.03
C PHE A 169 3.30 9.94 0.41
N PHE A 170 3.94 11.06 0.73
CA PHE A 170 4.50 11.40 2.05
C PHE A 170 5.51 10.37 2.59
N ILE A 171 6.19 9.63 1.72
CA ILE A 171 7.25 8.70 2.11
C ILE A 171 8.43 9.53 2.66
N PRO A 172 8.88 9.28 3.91
CA PRO A 172 10.02 10.01 4.48
C PRO A 172 11.27 9.83 3.63
N ASP A 173 12.06 10.90 3.47
CA ASP A 173 13.37 10.84 2.79
C ASP A 173 14.47 10.19 3.67
N GLU A 174 14.14 9.91 4.92
CA GLU A 174 15.02 9.26 5.87
C GLU A 174 14.84 7.73 5.84
N ASN A 175 15.97 7.01 5.80
CA ASN A 175 15.94 5.56 5.84
C ASN A 175 15.50 5.00 7.21
N ALA A 176 14.94 3.79 7.20
CA ALA A 176 14.34 3.17 8.38
C ALA A 176 15.29 3.08 9.59
N GLU A 177 16.56 2.75 9.36
CA GLU A 177 17.59 2.70 10.40
C GLU A 177 17.84 4.09 11.02
N SER A 178 18.00 5.11 10.18
CA SER A 178 18.19 6.49 10.61
C SER A 178 16.95 6.99 11.37
N THR A 179 15.75 6.67 10.89
CA THR A 179 14.49 7.00 11.59
C THR A 179 14.47 6.41 13.00
N PHE A 180 14.87 5.14 13.15
CA PHE A 180 14.97 4.51 14.46
C PHE A 180 15.97 5.21 15.38
N TYR A 181 17.20 5.46 14.91
CA TYR A 181 18.22 6.14 15.70
C TYR A 181 17.83 7.59 16.05
N ASN A 182 17.28 8.34 15.10
CA ASN A 182 16.88 9.73 15.32
C ASN A 182 15.68 9.85 16.24
N PHE A 183 14.69 8.96 16.13
CA PHE A 183 13.63 8.85 17.14
C PHE A 183 14.22 8.59 18.53
N ASN A 184 15.11 7.60 18.63
CA ASN A 184 15.72 7.22 19.88
C ASN A 184 16.53 8.38 20.53
N LYS A 185 17.25 9.15 19.70
CA LYS A 185 17.98 10.35 20.11
C LYS A 185 17.05 11.46 20.60
N ARG A 186 15.95 11.74 19.87
CA ARG A 186 14.95 12.77 20.24
C ARG A 186 14.16 12.42 21.51
N MET A 187 14.01 11.13 21.79
CA MET A 187 13.31 10.62 22.97
C MET A 187 14.24 10.38 24.17
N LYS A 188 15.52 10.73 24.07
CA LYS A 188 16.46 10.63 25.20
C LYS A 188 15.92 11.40 26.41
N GLY A 189 15.87 10.74 27.57
CA GLY A 189 15.34 11.32 28.81
C GLY A 189 13.81 11.30 28.94
N LYS A 190 13.07 10.84 27.93
CA LYS A 190 11.61 10.68 27.97
C LYS A 190 11.14 9.24 28.19
N TYR A 191 12.09 8.32 28.35
CA TYR A 191 11.78 6.93 28.68
C TYR A 191 11.34 6.83 30.14
N THR A 192 10.24 6.12 30.37
CA THR A 192 9.72 5.85 31.70
C THR A 192 10.40 4.60 32.26
N PRO A 193 11.01 4.65 33.46
CA PRO A 193 11.54 3.46 34.12
C PRO A 193 10.45 2.41 34.36
N LEU A 194 10.81 1.14 34.23
CA LEU A 194 9.92 0.01 34.50
C LEU A 194 10.44 -0.76 35.72
N SER A 195 9.58 -0.96 36.72
CA SER A 195 9.86 -1.85 37.85
C SER A 195 9.74 -3.32 37.46
N GLU A 196 8.83 -3.63 36.53
CA GLU A 196 8.56 -4.98 36.03
C GLU A 196 8.06 -4.93 34.58
N ILE A 197 8.17 -6.06 33.89
CA ILE A 197 7.65 -6.21 32.52
C ILE A 197 6.17 -6.61 32.60
N PRO A 198 5.26 -5.86 31.95
CA PRO A 198 3.85 -6.26 31.88
C PRO A 198 3.66 -7.62 31.16
N GLU A 199 2.86 -8.51 31.74
CA GLU A 199 2.64 -9.89 31.23
C GLU A 199 2.05 -9.95 29.82
N ASN A 200 1.28 -8.94 29.43
CA ASN A 200 0.62 -8.85 28.13
C ASN A 200 1.53 -8.30 27.02
N TRP A 201 2.75 -7.87 27.36
CA TRP A 201 3.70 -7.39 26.37
C TRP A 201 4.33 -8.53 25.58
N ARG A 202 4.60 -8.23 24.31
CA ARG A 202 5.37 -9.06 23.40
C ARG A 202 6.50 -8.23 22.84
N PHE A 203 7.65 -8.85 22.65
CA PHE A 203 8.86 -8.18 22.23
C PHE A 203 9.25 -8.60 20.82
N PHE A 204 9.75 -7.66 20.05
CA PHE A 204 10.19 -7.93 18.69
C PHE A 204 11.54 -8.65 18.70
N ASP A 205 11.55 -9.87 18.17
CA ASP A 205 12.76 -10.63 17.89
C ASP A 205 13.32 -10.19 16.53
N PHE A 206 14.31 -9.28 16.59
CA PHE A 206 14.98 -8.78 15.39
C PHE A 206 15.93 -9.81 14.76
N ASN A 207 16.32 -10.88 15.47
CA ASN A 207 17.15 -11.97 14.93
C ASN A 207 16.32 -13.02 14.17
N SER A 208 15.00 -13.07 14.42
CA SER A 208 14.08 -13.92 13.66
C SER A 208 14.17 -13.65 12.16
N LYS A 209 14.37 -14.71 11.37
CA LYS A 209 14.28 -14.70 9.90
C LYS A 209 12.83 -14.74 9.38
N LYS A 210 11.83 -14.79 10.27
CA LYS A 210 10.41 -14.87 9.92
C LYS A 210 9.85 -13.47 9.59
N SER A 211 8.61 -13.44 9.10
CA SER A 211 7.86 -12.19 8.93
C SER A 211 7.68 -11.46 10.26
N PHE A 212 7.41 -10.14 10.22
CA PHE A 212 7.21 -9.36 11.44
C PHE A 212 6.09 -9.91 12.33
N TYR A 213 4.99 -10.37 11.75
CA TYR A 213 3.89 -10.96 12.50
C TYR A 213 4.32 -12.19 13.34
N LYS A 214 5.25 -12.98 12.82
CA LYS A 214 5.78 -14.20 13.47
C LYS A 214 7.05 -13.96 14.30
N SER A 215 7.48 -12.70 14.46
CA SER A 215 8.71 -12.33 15.16
C SER A 215 8.44 -11.63 16.49
N TRP A 216 7.34 -12.00 17.16
CA TRP A 216 6.96 -11.47 18.47
C TRP A 216 7.04 -12.57 19.52
N ILE A 217 7.86 -12.38 20.56
CA ILE A 217 8.09 -13.36 21.63
C ILE A 217 7.51 -12.88 22.98
N PRO A 218 7.12 -13.78 23.90
CA PRO A 218 6.51 -13.43 25.18
C PRO A 218 7.47 -12.93 26.25
N TYR A 219 8.77 -13.03 26.05
CA TYR A 219 9.78 -12.63 27.01
C TYR A 219 10.72 -11.61 26.38
N PHE A 220 11.25 -10.72 27.22
CA PHE A 220 12.30 -9.80 26.81
C PHE A 220 13.65 -10.51 27.00
N ASP A 221 14.44 -10.58 25.94
CA ASP A 221 15.82 -11.07 26.03
C ASP A 221 16.69 -9.95 26.62
N GLU A 222 17.18 -10.16 27.85
CA GLU A 222 17.97 -9.17 28.58
C GLU A 222 19.31 -8.82 27.91
N THR A 223 19.79 -9.65 26.99
CA THR A 223 20.98 -9.32 26.19
C THR A 223 20.71 -8.20 25.19
N ASN A 224 19.44 -7.96 24.84
CA ASN A 224 19.03 -6.89 23.94
C ASN A 224 19.06 -5.54 24.66
N LYS A 225 19.81 -4.59 24.08
CA LYS A 225 19.85 -3.21 24.60
C LYS A 225 18.56 -2.44 24.31
N ILE A 226 17.92 -2.73 23.18
CA ILE A 226 16.75 -2.00 22.70
C ILE A 226 15.95 -2.87 21.73
N THR A 227 14.63 -2.86 21.85
CA THR A 227 13.73 -3.46 20.84
C THR A 227 12.34 -2.85 20.93
N ALA A 228 11.46 -3.21 20.01
CA ALA A 228 10.06 -2.82 20.05
C ALA A 228 9.25 -3.76 20.97
N TYR A 229 8.28 -3.21 21.68
CA TYR A 229 7.28 -3.98 22.42
C TYR A 229 5.89 -3.66 21.89
N LYS A 230 4.95 -4.61 21.99
CA LYS A 230 3.53 -4.36 21.77
C LYS A 230 2.70 -5.03 22.85
N ASN A 231 1.61 -4.42 23.25
CA ASN A 231 0.64 -4.99 24.17
C ASN A 231 -0.39 -5.83 23.42
N SER A 232 -0.60 -7.07 23.87
CA SER A 232 -1.54 -8.01 23.24
C SER A 232 -3.01 -7.62 23.45
N ASN A 233 -3.30 -6.84 24.50
CA ASN A 233 -4.66 -6.45 24.89
C ASN A 233 -5.00 -5.01 24.50
N ASN A 234 -3.99 -4.19 24.17
CA ASN A 234 -4.17 -2.80 23.77
C ASN A 234 -3.28 -2.47 22.57
N ILE A 235 -3.88 -2.37 21.38
CA ILE A 235 -3.13 -2.13 20.14
C ILE A 235 -2.39 -0.78 20.12
N LEU A 236 -2.84 0.20 20.91
CA LEU A 236 -2.23 1.52 21.01
C LEU A 236 -1.02 1.53 21.96
N ASP A 237 -0.94 0.57 22.88
CA ASP A 237 0.24 0.40 23.74
C ASP A 237 1.32 -0.38 22.98
N TYR A 238 2.02 0.36 22.13
CA TYR A 238 3.09 -0.12 21.27
C TYR A 238 4.23 0.88 21.37
N GLY A 239 5.43 0.43 21.70
CA GLY A 239 6.57 1.32 21.86
C GLY A 239 7.93 0.66 21.71
N ILE A 240 8.92 1.31 22.31
CA ILE A 240 10.29 0.83 22.43
C ILE A 240 10.59 0.55 23.90
N ILE A 241 11.24 -0.58 24.17
CA ILE A 241 11.82 -0.93 25.46
C ILE A 241 13.35 -0.90 25.34
N LYS A 242 14.01 -0.49 26.42
CA LYS A 242 15.47 -0.48 26.55
C LYS A 242 15.92 -1.18 27.82
N ASN A 243 17.06 -1.83 27.74
CA ASN A 243 17.84 -2.30 28.86
C ASN A 243 19.17 -1.56 28.92
N ASN A 244 19.38 -0.79 29.99
CA ASN A 244 20.67 -0.18 30.30
C ASN A 244 21.23 -0.84 31.56
N ASN A 245 22.08 -1.86 31.37
CA ASN A 245 22.74 -2.59 32.46
C ASN A 245 21.77 -3.08 33.56
N GLY A 246 20.66 -3.69 33.17
CA GLY A 246 19.63 -4.22 34.07
C GLY A 246 18.50 -3.22 34.40
N THR A 247 18.67 -1.93 34.07
CA THR A 247 17.59 -0.94 34.24
C THR A 247 16.70 -0.90 33.01
N LEU A 248 15.45 -1.36 33.17
CA LEU A 248 14.46 -1.35 32.12
C LEU A 248 13.74 0.00 32.04
N SER A 249 13.49 0.46 30.83
CA SER A 249 12.69 1.65 30.57
C SER A 249 11.98 1.54 29.23
N SER A 250 10.84 2.19 29.08
CA SER A 250 10.06 2.16 27.84
C SER A 250 9.56 3.54 27.42
N ILE A 251 9.16 3.64 26.16
CA ILE A 251 8.41 4.77 25.64
C ILE A 251 7.39 4.26 24.62
N THR A 252 6.14 4.66 24.78
CA THR A 252 5.07 4.36 23.82
C THR A 252 5.21 5.24 22.58
N PHE A 253 4.96 4.68 21.40
CA PHE A 253 4.86 5.46 20.18
C PHE A 253 3.65 6.41 20.24
N PRO A 254 3.76 7.62 19.67
CA PRO A 254 2.58 8.44 19.42
C PRO A 254 1.52 7.67 18.61
N ASN A 255 0.23 7.85 18.95
CA ASN A 255 -0.88 7.11 18.32
C ASN A 255 -0.84 7.15 16.79
N HIS A 256 -0.53 8.31 16.19
CA HIS A 256 -0.46 8.43 14.74
C HIS A 256 0.55 7.48 14.07
N ILE A 257 1.65 7.10 14.75
CA ILE A 257 2.62 6.11 14.24
C ILE A 257 1.99 4.71 14.23
N VAL A 258 1.21 4.39 15.26
CA VAL A 258 0.50 3.11 15.40
C VAL A 258 -0.64 3.02 14.39
N ASP A 259 -1.50 4.04 14.34
CA ASP A 259 -2.69 4.09 13.48
C ASP A 259 -2.33 4.00 12.00
N THR A 260 -1.25 4.68 11.58
CA THR A 260 -0.75 4.66 10.20
C THR A 260 0.15 3.47 9.91
N LYS A 261 0.38 2.56 10.87
CA LYS A 261 1.28 1.40 10.76
C LYS A 261 2.73 1.77 10.42
N GLU A 262 3.13 3.01 10.67
CA GLU A 262 4.52 3.46 10.52
C GLU A 262 5.46 2.79 11.53
N VAL A 263 4.93 2.13 12.57
CA VAL A 263 5.71 1.26 13.44
C VAL A 263 6.54 0.23 12.65
N ARG A 264 6.05 -0.23 11.49
CA ARG A 264 6.79 -1.14 10.61
C ARG A 264 8.14 -0.57 10.17
N ARG A 265 8.23 0.74 9.94
CA ARG A 265 9.50 1.41 9.58
C ARG A 265 10.52 1.26 10.71
N PHE A 266 10.08 1.38 11.97
CA PHE A 266 10.94 1.13 13.12
C PHE A 266 11.39 -0.33 13.19
N LEU A 267 10.52 -1.30 12.87
CA LEU A 267 10.92 -2.72 12.84
C LEU A 267 11.97 -3.01 11.76
N TYR A 268 11.84 -2.40 10.58
CA TYR A 268 12.90 -2.43 9.56
C TYR A 268 14.20 -1.81 10.08
N GLY A 269 14.10 -0.64 10.71
CA GLY A 269 15.26 0.07 11.26
C GLY A 269 16.00 -0.69 12.35
N ILE A 270 15.27 -1.32 13.29
CA ILE A 270 15.85 -2.17 14.33
C ILE A 270 16.59 -3.36 13.71
N ARG A 271 15.97 -4.03 12.73
CA ARG A 271 16.61 -5.17 12.03
C ARG A 271 17.90 -4.78 11.32
N SER A 272 17.89 -3.65 10.62
CA SER A 272 19.09 -3.13 9.94
C SER A 272 20.19 -2.77 10.94
N ALA A 273 19.84 -2.04 12.01
CA ALA A 273 20.77 -1.64 13.08
C ALA A 273 21.46 -2.82 13.76
N GLU A 274 20.78 -3.96 13.88
CA GLU A 274 21.28 -5.19 14.50
C GLU A 274 21.91 -6.15 13.47
N GLY A 275 22.13 -5.71 12.22
CA GLY A 275 22.82 -6.51 11.19
C GLY A 275 21.99 -7.66 10.59
N ASN A 276 20.67 -7.63 10.75
CA ASN A 276 19.75 -8.60 10.15
C ASN A 276 18.66 -7.91 9.31
N PRO A 277 19.02 -7.14 8.26
CA PRO A 277 18.07 -6.44 7.41
C PRO A 277 17.09 -7.41 6.75
N CYS A 278 15.88 -6.91 6.50
CA CYS A 278 14.90 -7.65 5.71
C CYS A 278 15.38 -7.82 4.26
N LYS A 279 14.85 -8.81 3.57
CA LYS A 279 15.23 -9.13 2.18
C LYS A 279 14.04 -9.00 1.24
N ALA A 280 14.31 -8.52 0.03
CA ALA A 280 13.42 -8.55 -1.11
C ALA A 280 14.14 -9.17 -2.31
N LYS A 281 13.40 -9.84 -3.17
CA LYS A 281 13.90 -10.40 -4.44
C LYS A 281 13.25 -9.65 -5.59
N LEU A 282 14.06 -9.17 -6.52
CA LEU A 282 13.61 -8.51 -7.75
C LEU A 282 13.99 -9.35 -8.96
N THR A 283 13.00 -9.99 -9.59
CA THR A 283 13.24 -10.85 -10.78
C THR A 283 12.79 -10.12 -12.04
N LEU A 284 13.72 -9.83 -12.94
CA LEU A 284 13.43 -9.17 -14.22
C LEU A 284 12.83 -10.16 -15.23
N MET A 285 11.75 -9.76 -15.89
CA MET A 285 11.02 -10.57 -16.87
C MET A 285 10.75 -9.76 -18.14
N GLY A 286 11.82 -9.35 -18.81
CA GLY A 286 11.74 -8.49 -20.00
C GLY A 286 11.20 -7.11 -19.69
N LYS A 287 9.90 -6.88 -19.96
CA LYS A 287 9.22 -5.59 -19.75
C LYS A 287 8.56 -5.45 -18.37
N SER A 288 8.68 -6.45 -17.50
CA SER A 288 8.19 -6.41 -16.12
C SER A 288 9.25 -6.80 -15.11
N VAL A 289 8.95 -6.53 -13.83
CA VAL A 289 9.69 -7.01 -12.67
C VAL A 289 8.72 -7.68 -11.71
N ASN A 290 9.07 -8.89 -11.27
CA ASN A 290 8.44 -9.53 -10.13
C ASN A 290 9.15 -9.14 -8.84
N ILE A 291 8.35 -8.81 -7.84
CA ILE A 291 8.76 -8.22 -6.58
C ILE A 291 8.27 -9.16 -5.48
N GLU A 292 9.19 -9.74 -4.73
CA GLU A 292 8.87 -10.63 -3.60
C GLU A 292 9.54 -10.14 -2.32
N PHE A 293 8.80 -10.06 -1.23
CA PHE A 293 9.33 -9.70 0.09
C PHE A 293 8.48 -10.33 1.19
N TYR A 294 9.09 -10.64 2.34
CA TYR A 294 8.44 -11.50 3.36
C TYR A 294 7.80 -10.74 4.52
N THR A 295 7.95 -9.42 4.55
CA THR A 295 7.51 -8.55 5.65
C THR A 295 6.63 -7.43 5.12
N SER A 296 5.51 -7.16 5.79
CA SER A 296 4.62 -6.07 5.36
C SER A 296 5.35 -4.72 5.35
N LEU A 297 5.15 -3.93 4.29
CA LEU A 297 5.69 -2.57 4.18
C LEU A 297 4.97 -1.60 5.12
N PRO A 298 5.58 -0.46 5.50
CA PRO A 298 4.82 0.64 6.09
C PRO A 298 3.73 1.11 5.12
N GLN A 299 2.71 1.79 5.64
CA GLN A 299 1.47 2.01 4.88
C GLN A 299 1.70 2.89 3.65
N ARG A 300 2.61 3.86 3.72
CA ARG A 300 2.89 4.79 2.61
C ARG A 300 3.55 4.09 1.42
N GLU A 301 4.58 3.28 1.69
CA GLU A 301 5.24 2.43 0.69
C GLU A 301 4.27 1.39 0.11
N GLN A 302 3.47 0.75 0.96
CA GLN A 302 2.45 -0.19 0.52
C GLN A 302 1.43 0.47 -0.42
N THR A 303 1.07 1.72 -0.13
CA THR A 303 0.11 2.50 -0.92
C THR A 303 0.71 2.87 -2.28
N LEU A 304 1.96 3.35 -2.32
CA LEU A 304 2.67 3.59 -3.57
C LEU A 304 2.76 2.31 -4.42
N LEU A 305 3.10 1.18 -3.79
CA LEU A 305 3.21 -0.11 -4.50
C LEU A 305 1.88 -0.54 -5.14
N ASN A 306 0.75 -0.34 -4.45
CA ASN A 306 -0.58 -0.60 -5.01
C ASN A 306 -0.94 0.31 -6.20
N MET A 307 -0.33 1.49 -6.31
CA MET A 307 -0.56 2.42 -7.43
C MET A 307 0.33 2.11 -8.64
N ILE A 308 1.46 1.44 -8.47
CA ILE A 308 2.43 1.18 -9.56
C ILE A 308 2.45 -0.28 -10.01
N ALA A 309 1.94 -1.21 -9.19
CA ALA A 309 2.08 -2.65 -9.38
C ALA A 309 0.78 -3.43 -9.10
N TRP A 310 0.72 -4.67 -9.60
CA TRP A 310 -0.37 -5.59 -9.37
C TRP A 310 0.01 -6.68 -8.37
N PRO A 311 -0.81 -6.97 -7.35
CA PRO A 311 -0.68 -8.17 -6.53
C PRO A 311 -0.66 -9.45 -7.38
N VAL A 312 0.13 -10.46 -7.01
CA VAL A 312 0.30 -11.68 -7.85
C VAL A 312 -0.68 -12.79 -7.49
N ARG A 313 -0.80 -13.17 -6.22
CA ARG A 313 -1.59 -14.35 -5.82
C ARG A 313 -3.08 -14.07 -5.73
N SER A 314 -3.42 -12.96 -5.10
CA SER A 314 -4.78 -12.43 -4.99
C SER A 314 -4.69 -10.92 -4.84
N MET A 315 -5.81 -10.21 -5.01
CA MET A 315 -5.83 -8.78 -4.77
C MET A 315 -5.44 -8.39 -3.34
N TYR A 316 -5.49 -9.32 -2.37
CA TYR A 316 -5.10 -9.14 -0.97
C TYR A 316 -3.62 -9.43 -0.70
N ASP A 317 -2.86 -9.92 -1.69
CA ASP A 317 -1.42 -10.14 -1.54
C ASP A 317 -0.71 -8.82 -1.18
N ARG A 318 0.14 -8.89 -0.16
CA ARG A 318 0.94 -7.77 0.36
C ARG A 318 2.44 -8.04 0.32
N THR A 319 2.85 -9.07 -0.42
CA THR A 319 4.21 -9.61 -0.38
C THR A 319 4.73 -10.01 -1.76
N GLN A 320 3.85 -10.25 -2.73
CA GLN A 320 4.25 -10.51 -4.12
C GLN A 320 3.50 -9.61 -5.09
N TYR A 321 4.27 -8.94 -5.93
CA TYR A 321 3.77 -7.98 -6.91
C TYR A 321 4.45 -8.18 -8.25
N THR A 322 3.79 -7.76 -9.32
CA THR A 322 4.39 -7.58 -10.64
C THR A 322 4.16 -6.15 -11.11
N ALA A 323 5.19 -5.54 -11.71
CA ALA A 323 5.12 -4.15 -12.17
C ALA A 323 5.80 -4.00 -13.54
N PRO A 324 5.37 -3.03 -14.36
CA PRO A 324 6.13 -2.62 -15.54
C PRO A 324 7.56 -2.18 -15.15
N ILE A 325 8.54 -2.52 -15.99
CA ILE A 325 9.97 -2.29 -15.70
C ILE A 325 10.31 -0.81 -15.44
N VAL A 326 9.51 0.12 -15.99
CA VAL A 326 9.66 1.57 -15.79
C VAL A 326 9.62 1.97 -14.31
N PHE A 327 8.94 1.20 -13.46
CA PHE A 327 8.83 1.47 -12.03
C PHE A 327 9.97 0.87 -11.18
N LEU A 328 10.88 0.08 -11.79
CA LEU A 328 11.98 -0.56 -11.07
C LEU A 328 12.85 0.44 -10.27
N PRO A 329 13.21 1.63 -10.78
CA PRO A 329 13.99 2.60 -10.01
C PRO A 329 13.28 3.04 -8.72
N ILE A 330 11.97 3.28 -8.80
CA ILE A 330 11.13 3.67 -7.65
C ILE A 330 11.08 2.54 -6.62
N ILE A 331 10.86 1.30 -7.08
CA ILE A 331 10.83 0.12 -6.21
C ILE A 331 12.18 -0.08 -5.49
N LYS A 332 13.30 0.05 -6.22
CA LYS A 332 14.65 -0.04 -5.63
C LYS A 332 14.89 1.06 -4.59
N LYS A 333 14.49 2.29 -4.89
CA LYS A 333 14.62 3.43 -3.96
C LYS A 333 13.79 3.21 -2.70
N MET A 334 12.54 2.74 -2.84
CA MET A 334 11.67 2.37 -1.73
C MET A 334 12.31 1.31 -0.81
N PHE A 335 12.84 0.22 -1.37
CA PHE A 335 13.51 -0.82 -0.56
C PHE A 335 14.79 -0.32 0.10
N LYS A 336 15.62 0.45 -0.61
CA LYS A 336 16.80 1.09 -0.04
C LYS A 336 16.43 1.99 1.14
N ASN A 337 15.35 2.76 1.02
CA ASN A 337 14.85 3.62 2.08
C ASN A 337 14.36 2.82 3.30
N LEU A 338 13.88 1.60 3.11
CA LEU A 338 13.52 0.71 4.22
C LEU A 338 14.68 -0.13 4.75
N ASN A 339 15.93 0.12 4.31
CA ASN A 339 17.10 -0.71 4.61
C ASN A 339 16.84 -2.20 4.28
N VAL A 340 16.17 -2.47 3.17
CA VAL A 340 15.90 -3.82 2.68
C VAL A 340 17.00 -4.21 1.69
N ASP A 341 17.61 -5.37 1.94
CA ASP A 341 18.57 -5.97 1.03
C ASP A 341 17.84 -6.51 -0.20
N ILE A 342 18.30 -6.08 -1.38
CA ILE A 342 17.77 -6.52 -2.66
C ILE A 342 18.68 -7.65 -3.18
N GLY A 343 18.12 -8.85 -3.27
CA GLY A 343 18.76 -10.03 -3.86
C GLY A 343 18.40 -10.27 -5.32
#